data_AF-A0A954UZV5-F1
#
_entry.id   AF-A0A954UZV5-F1
#
_cell.length_a   1.000
_cell.length_b   1.000
_cell.length_c   1.000
_cell.angle_alpha   90.00
_cell.angle_beta   90.00
_cell.angle_gamma   90.00
#
_symmetry.space_group_name_H-M   'P 1'
#
loop_
_entity.id
_entity.type
_entity.pdbx_description
1 polymer ?
#
loop_
_entity_poly.entity_id
_entity_poly.type
_entity_poly.pdbx_seq_one_letter_code
_entity_poly.pdbx_strand_id
1 'polypeptide(L)'
;MSTAVSPQIAAPARVPRLFPLYLTPFEEYMLWDDRTDYPMTFVVKMEFDGKLNRDAITDALPKALSRHPLLQANVKPAKGNRVCWVAAEQPNVEISWGAIDEPLELPRGEAIDLRQEVGLRVWIRATEDR
;
A
#
# COMPACT_ATOMS: atom_id res chain seq x y z
N MET A 1 -45.20 9.12 -36.03
CA MET A 1 -44.29 8.06 -35.55
C MET A 1 -42.98 8.73 -35.16
N SER A 2 -42.72 8.91 -33.87
CA SER A 2 -41.51 9.57 -33.35
C SER A 2 -40.50 8.48 -32.97
N THR A 3 -39.34 8.48 -33.63
CA THR A 3 -38.22 7.60 -33.33
C THR A 3 -37.41 8.21 -32.19
N ALA A 4 -37.50 7.59 -31.00
CA ALA A 4 -36.62 7.92 -29.88
C ALA A 4 -35.20 7.41 -30.19
N VAL A 5 -34.25 8.33 -30.30
CA VAL A 5 -32.82 8.01 -30.35
C VAL A 5 -32.38 7.74 -28.92
N SER A 6 -32.10 6.48 -28.60
CA SER A 6 -31.52 6.11 -27.32
C SER A 6 -30.14 6.74 -27.15
N PRO A 7 -29.81 7.31 -25.98
CA PRO A 7 -28.53 7.94 -25.75
C PRO A 7 -27.42 6.89 -25.79
N GLN A 8 -26.44 7.09 -26.66
CA GLN A 8 -25.24 6.27 -26.75
C GLN A 8 -24.36 6.60 -25.55
N ILE A 9 -24.26 5.65 -24.60
CA ILE A 9 -23.34 5.76 -23.48
C ILE A 9 -21.93 5.65 -24.05
N ALA A 10 -21.15 6.73 -23.95
CA ALA A 10 -19.77 6.76 -24.38
C ALA A 10 -18.99 5.63 -23.68
N ALA A 11 -18.17 4.91 -24.45
CA ALA A 11 -17.29 3.88 -23.90
C ALA A 11 -16.44 4.48 -22.76
N PRO A 12 -16.22 3.74 -21.66
CA PRO A 12 -15.47 4.27 -20.52
C PRO A 12 -14.07 4.72 -20.96
N ALA A 13 -13.66 5.89 -20.51
CA ALA A 13 -12.33 6.42 -20.77
C ALA A 13 -11.26 5.39 -20.35
N ARG A 14 -10.27 5.17 -21.21
CA ARG A 14 -9.17 4.23 -20.95
C ARG A 14 -8.45 4.65 -19.67
N VAL A 15 -8.53 3.83 -18.63
CA VAL A 15 -7.84 4.09 -17.36
C VAL A 15 -6.33 4.23 -17.66
N PRO A 16 -5.69 5.35 -17.28
CA PRO A 16 -4.26 5.54 -17.51
C PRO A 16 -3.48 4.40 -16.87
N ARG A 17 -2.53 3.82 -17.62
CA ARG A 17 -1.56 2.89 -17.02
C ARG A 17 -0.65 3.70 -16.12
N LEU A 18 -0.80 3.54 -14.80
CA LEU A 18 -0.02 4.28 -13.82
C LEU A 18 1.47 3.90 -13.86
N PHE A 19 1.78 2.62 -14.05
CA PHE A 19 3.15 2.11 -14.00
C PHE A 19 3.74 1.80 -15.38
N PRO A 20 5.08 1.91 -15.56
CA PRO A 20 6.05 2.44 -14.59
C PRO A 20 5.93 3.96 -14.43
N LEU A 21 5.98 4.44 -13.19
CA LEU A 21 5.86 5.86 -12.83
C LEU A 21 7.22 6.37 -12.34
N TYR A 22 7.71 7.47 -12.91
CA TYR A 22 8.95 8.09 -12.40
C TYR A 22 8.76 8.58 -10.97
N LEU A 23 9.83 8.51 -10.18
CA LEU A 23 9.86 9.19 -8.89
C LEU A 23 9.85 10.70 -9.12
N THR A 24 9.15 11.41 -8.26
CA THR A 24 9.29 12.86 -8.11
C THR A 24 10.63 13.19 -7.47
N PRO A 25 11.16 14.41 -7.64
CA PRO A 25 12.42 14.81 -7.00
C PRO A 25 12.41 14.64 -5.47
N PHE A 26 11.24 14.81 -4.83
CA PHE A 26 11.09 14.58 -3.39
C PHE A 26 11.21 13.10 -3.03
N GLU A 27 10.60 12.20 -3.80
CA GLU A 27 10.73 10.75 -3.59
C GLU A 27 12.15 10.26 -3.88
N GLU A 28 12.84 10.82 -4.87
CA GLU A 28 14.26 10.55 -5.13
C GLU A 28 15.11 10.97 -3.92
N TYR A 29 14.85 12.14 -3.35
CA TYR A 29 15.51 12.60 -2.12
C TYR A 29 15.24 11.64 -0.96
N MET A 30 13.98 11.28 -0.68
CA MET A 30 13.64 10.36 0.41
C MET A 30 14.31 8.99 0.25
N LEU A 31 14.32 8.45 -0.97
CA LEU A 31 14.97 7.17 -1.26
C LEU A 31 16.50 7.26 -1.12
N TRP A 32 17.08 8.43 -1.43
CA TRP A 32 18.50 8.68 -1.26
C TRP A 32 18.88 8.96 0.19
N ASP A 33 17.98 9.46 1.03
CA ASP A 33 18.22 9.75 2.45
C ASP A 33 17.98 8.52 3.34
N ASP A 34 17.23 7.52 2.86
CA ASP A 34 16.95 6.27 3.58
C ASP A 34 18.25 5.50 3.93
N ARG A 35 18.47 5.24 5.22
CA ARG A 35 19.64 4.54 5.77
C ARG A 35 19.20 3.47 6.75
N THR A 36 19.96 2.39 6.86
CA THR A 36 19.68 1.32 7.84
C THR A 36 19.63 1.84 9.28
N ASP A 37 20.51 2.79 9.63
CA ASP A 37 20.57 3.36 10.99
C ASP A 37 19.53 4.47 11.23
N TYR A 38 18.98 5.05 10.15
CA TYR A 38 18.00 6.13 10.18
C TYR A 38 16.99 5.91 9.04
N PRO A 39 16.08 4.93 9.19
CA PRO A 39 15.16 4.59 8.11
C PRO A 39 14.15 5.71 7.87
N MET A 40 13.83 5.96 6.61
CA MET A 40 12.77 6.89 6.19
C MET A 40 11.39 6.23 6.29
N THR A 41 11.17 5.50 7.39
CA THR A 41 9.91 4.84 7.72
C THR A 41 9.22 5.62 8.83
N PHE A 42 7.91 5.79 8.73
CA PHE A 42 7.10 6.39 9.78
C PHE A 42 6.09 5.38 10.32
N VAL A 43 5.76 5.50 11.61
CA VAL A 43 4.81 4.63 12.29
C VAL A 43 3.52 5.39 12.58
N VAL A 44 2.39 4.78 12.25
CA VAL A 44 1.07 5.29 12.63
C VAL A 44 0.45 4.34 13.64
N LYS A 45 0.26 4.82 14.87
CA LYS A 45 -0.47 4.11 15.92
C LYS A 45 -1.89 4.65 15.99
N MET A 46 -2.87 3.75 15.94
CA MET A 46 -4.28 4.08 16.11
C MET A 46 -4.85 3.22 17.24
N GLU A 47 -5.63 3.83 18.12
CA GLU A 47 -6.31 3.17 19.23
C GLU A 47 -7.81 3.22 18.99
N PHE A 48 -8.48 2.10 19.24
CA PHE A 48 -9.91 1.94 19.00
C PHE A 48 -10.55 1.29 20.23
N ASP A 49 -11.82 1.62 20.45
CA ASP A 49 -12.63 1.00 21.50
C ASP A 49 -13.76 0.16 20.90
N GLY A 50 -14.07 -0.95 21.57
CA GLY A 50 -15.16 -1.85 21.21
C GLY A 50 -14.70 -3.02 20.35
N LYS A 51 -15.67 -3.90 20.05
CA LYS A 51 -15.39 -5.23 19.49
C LYS A 51 -14.71 -5.18 18.12
N LEU A 52 -13.53 -5.79 18.06
CA LEU A 52 -12.81 -6.03 16.82
C LEU A 52 -13.58 -6.99 15.89
N ASN A 53 -13.89 -6.53 14.67
CA ASN A 53 -14.40 -7.40 13.61
C ASN A 53 -13.27 -7.75 12.64
N ARG A 54 -12.64 -8.91 12.87
CA ARG A 54 -11.49 -9.40 12.10
C ARG A 54 -11.81 -9.59 10.62
N ASP A 55 -12.97 -10.12 10.30
CA ASP A 55 -13.38 -10.38 8.91
C ASP A 55 -13.57 -9.06 8.15
N ALA A 56 -14.24 -8.08 8.78
CA ALA A 56 -14.45 -6.76 8.17
C ALA A 56 -13.12 -6.05 7.85
N ILE A 57 -12.12 -6.17 8.73
CA ILE A 57 -10.79 -5.59 8.52
C ILE A 57 -10.07 -6.32 7.38
N THR A 58 -10.08 -7.65 7.39
CA THR A 58 -9.47 -8.49 6.37
C THR A 58 -10.05 -8.19 4.99
N ASP A 59 -11.36 -7.93 4.91
CA ASP A 59 -12.05 -7.56 3.67
C ASP A 59 -11.84 -6.09 3.27
N ALA A 60 -11.61 -5.20 4.23
CA ALA A 60 -11.44 -3.77 3.99
C ALA A 60 -10.04 -3.43 3.47
N LEU A 61 -9.00 -4.11 3.95
CA LEU A 61 -7.62 -3.79 3.61
C LEU A 61 -7.34 -3.87 2.09
N PRO A 62 -7.72 -4.93 1.36
CA PRO A 62 -7.51 -4.99 -0.09
C PRO A 62 -8.26 -3.87 -0.84
N LYS A 63 -9.47 -3.50 -0.37
CA LYS A 63 -10.26 -2.41 -0.94
C LYS A 63 -9.64 -1.03 -0.67
N ALA A 64 -8.90 -0.89 0.43
CA ALA A 64 -8.13 0.31 0.69
C ALA A 64 -6.90 0.35 -0.21
N LEU A 65 -6.14 -0.74 -0.28
CA LEU A 65 -4.93 -0.84 -1.09
C LEU A 65 -5.20 -0.61 -2.58
N SER A 66 -6.36 -1.02 -3.12
CA SER A 66 -6.73 -0.77 -4.52
C SER A 66 -6.82 0.72 -4.88
N ARG A 67 -7.09 1.58 -3.89
CA ARG A 67 -7.10 3.05 -4.03
C ARG A 67 -5.71 3.67 -3.89
N HIS A 68 -4.73 2.91 -3.41
CA HIS A 68 -3.37 3.37 -3.08
C HIS A 68 -2.33 2.50 -3.80
N PRO A 69 -2.23 2.60 -5.13
CA PRO A 69 -1.38 1.71 -5.93
C PRO A 69 0.11 1.76 -5.58
N LEU A 70 0.62 2.88 -5.03
CA LEU A 70 2.02 2.98 -4.60
C LEU A 70 2.33 2.13 -3.36
N LEU A 71 1.34 1.86 -2.49
CA LEU A 71 1.50 0.93 -1.36
C LEU A 71 1.57 -0.54 -1.79
N GLN A 72 1.36 -0.81 -3.08
CA GLN A 72 1.46 -2.13 -3.71
C GLN A 72 2.54 -2.16 -4.80
N ALA A 73 3.45 -1.19 -4.79
CA ALA A 73 4.51 -1.04 -5.77
C ALA A 73 5.89 -1.20 -5.13
N ASN A 74 6.87 -1.52 -5.97
CA ASN A 74 8.29 -1.47 -5.63
C ASN A 74 8.97 -0.36 -6.42
N VAL A 75 10.16 0.03 -5.97
CA VAL A 75 11.03 0.96 -6.67
C VAL A 75 12.15 0.20 -7.38
N LYS A 76 12.15 0.20 -8.72
CA LYS A 76 13.11 -0.55 -9.54
C LYS A 76 13.49 0.22 -10.82
N PRO A 77 14.65 -0.07 -11.44
CA PRO A 77 14.96 0.43 -12.77
C PRO A 77 13.92 -0.03 -13.79
N ALA A 78 13.39 0.89 -14.59
CA ALA A 78 12.42 0.57 -15.64
C ALA A 78 12.59 1.51 -16.85
N LYS A 79 11.74 2.54 -16.98
CA LYS A 79 11.64 3.37 -18.18
C LYS A 79 12.93 4.15 -18.44
N GLY A 80 13.64 3.80 -19.51
CA GLY A 80 14.92 4.40 -19.86
C GLY A 80 16.02 4.12 -18.82
N ASN A 81 15.95 2.95 -18.16
CA ASN A 81 16.86 2.54 -17.09
C ASN A 81 16.88 3.49 -15.87
N ARG A 82 15.86 4.34 -15.71
CA ARG A 82 15.68 5.18 -14.53
C ARG A 82 14.88 4.45 -13.46
N VAL A 83 15.13 4.83 -12.21
CA VAL A 83 14.38 4.36 -11.04
C VAL A 83 12.93 4.83 -11.17
N CYS A 84 12.00 3.89 -11.04
CA CYS A 84 10.56 4.11 -11.15
C CYS A 84 9.83 3.33 -10.08
N TRP A 85 8.64 3.79 -9.70
CA TRP A 85 7.62 2.93 -9.14
C TRP A 85 7.13 1.95 -10.21
N VAL A 86 7.07 0.68 -9.85
CA VAL A 86 6.62 -0.43 -10.68
C VAL A 86 5.65 -1.26 -9.86
N ALA A 87 4.55 -1.71 -10.48
CA ALA A 87 3.64 -2.65 -9.83
C ALA A 87 4.41 -3.87 -9.32
N ALA A 88 4.22 -4.24 -8.05
CA ALA A 88 4.73 -5.51 -7.56
C ALA A 88 3.98 -6.65 -8.27
N GLU A 89 4.68 -7.73 -8.61
CA GLU A 89 4.04 -8.90 -9.24
C GLU A 89 3.06 -9.59 -8.28
N GLN A 90 3.42 -9.62 -6.99
CA GLN A 90 2.64 -10.18 -5.90
C GLN A 90 2.72 -9.23 -4.70
N PRO A 91 1.97 -8.11 -4.71
CA PRO A 91 1.97 -7.20 -3.57
C PRO A 91 1.40 -7.94 -2.36
N ASN A 92 2.20 -8.06 -1.30
CA ASN A 92 1.78 -8.73 -0.08
C ASN A 92 1.85 -7.75 1.10
N VAL A 93 0.68 -7.26 1.51
CA VAL A 93 0.50 -6.49 2.75
C VAL A 93 -0.29 -7.37 3.70
N GLU A 94 0.41 -8.10 4.55
CA GLU A 94 -0.21 -8.96 5.55
C GLU A 94 -0.51 -8.18 6.83
N ILE A 95 -1.52 -8.66 7.56
CA ILE A 95 -1.86 -8.18 8.89
C ILE A 95 -1.27 -9.18 9.90
N SER A 96 -0.33 -8.72 10.71
CA SER A 96 0.11 -9.43 11.91
C SER A 96 -0.94 -9.24 13.01
N TRP A 97 -1.63 -10.32 13.36
CA TRP A 97 -2.58 -10.35 14.48
C TRP A 97 -1.87 -10.83 15.74
N GLY A 98 -2.19 -10.25 16.89
CA GLY A 98 -1.65 -10.67 18.18
C GLY A 98 -2.45 -10.11 19.36
N ALA A 99 -2.09 -10.54 20.57
CA ALA A 99 -2.68 -10.03 21.81
C ALA A 99 -2.18 -8.61 22.14
N ILE A 100 -2.91 -7.83 22.94
CA ILE A 100 -2.56 -6.43 23.22
C ILE A 100 -1.16 -6.24 23.85
N ASP A 101 -0.72 -7.21 24.63
CA ASP A 101 0.56 -7.27 25.34
C ASP A 101 1.66 -7.99 24.55
N GLU A 102 1.32 -8.57 23.40
CA GLU A 102 2.27 -9.25 22.54
C GLU A 102 3.13 -8.22 21.78
N PRO A 103 4.48 -8.34 21.84
CA PRO A 103 5.36 -7.41 21.16
C PRO A 103 5.14 -7.40 19.64
N LEU A 104 5.52 -6.29 19.01
CA LEU A 104 5.56 -6.21 17.56
C LEU A 104 6.80 -6.94 17.05
N GLU A 105 6.61 -8.00 16.29
CA GLU A 105 7.69 -8.65 15.58
C GLU A 105 8.00 -7.91 14.28
N LEU A 106 9.26 -7.50 14.14
CA LEU A 106 9.81 -6.83 12.97
C LEU A 106 10.92 -7.69 12.37
N PRO A 107 10.59 -8.84 11.71
CA PRO A 107 11.61 -9.79 11.25
C PRO A 107 12.57 -9.21 10.22
N ARG A 108 12.18 -8.12 9.56
CA ARG A 108 12.99 -7.37 8.57
C ARG A 108 13.46 -6.01 9.10
N GLY A 109 13.44 -5.83 10.42
CA GLY A 109 13.77 -4.56 11.08
C GLY A 109 12.72 -3.47 10.85
N GLU A 110 13.03 -2.27 11.32
CA GLU A 110 12.16 -1.09 11.20
C GLU A 110 12.16 -0.51 9.78
N ALA A 111 13.26 -0.68 9.04
CA ALA A 111 13.38 -0.21 7.67
C ALA A 111 12.49 -1.01 6.69
N ILE A 112 11.99 -0.33 5.67
CA ILE A 112 11.26 -0.92 4.54
C ILE A 112 12.07 -0.65 3.26
N ASP A 113 12.79 -1.66 2.77
CA ASP A 113 13.48 -1.54 1.48
C ASP A 113 12.48 -1.67 0.33
N LEU A 114 12.02 -0.53 -0.18
CA LEU A 114 11.07 -0.43 -1.29
C LEU A 114 11.56 -1.11 -2.59
N ARG A 115 12.84 -1.47 -2.69
CA ARG A 115 13.40 -2.23 -3.82
C ARG A 115 13.06 -3.73 -3.71
N GLN A 116 12.78 -4.22 -2.51
CA GLN A 116 12.57 -5.64 -2.19
C GLN A 116 11.15 -5.94 -1.73
N GLU A 117 10.48 -5.00 -1.05
CA GLU A 117 9.12 -5.19 -0.53
C GLU A 117 8.23 -3.97 -0.76
N VAL A 118 6.92 -4.13 -0.54
CA VAL A 118 5.93 -3.05 -0.67
C VAL A 118 5.92 -2.15 0.57
N GLY A 119 5.50 -0.90 0.41
CA GLY A 119 5.66 0.19 1.38
C GLY A 119 4.74 0.18 2.61
N LEU A 120 4.13 -0.94 2.99
CA LEU A 120 3.22 -1.02 4.13
C LEU A 120 3.32 -2.37 4.85
N ARG A 121 3.35 -2.29 6.18
CA ARG A 121 3.21 -3.43 7.09
C ARG A 121 2.15 -3.07 8.13
N VAL A 122 1.29 -4.02 8.49
CA VAL A 122 0.15 -3.77 9.38
C VAL A 122 0.20 -4.72 10.56
N TRP A 123 0.08 -4.17 11.76
CA TRP A 123 -0.07 -4.93 13.00
C TRP A 123 -1.38 -4.55 13.66
N ILE A 124 -2.09 -5.55 14.17
CA ILE A 124 -3.28 -5.38 14.99
C ILE A 124 -3.06 -6.16 16.26
N ARG A 125 -3.23 -5.46 17.38
CA ARG A 125 -3.06 -5.98 18.74
C ARG A 125 -4.37 -5.70 19.48
N ALA A 126 -5.03 -6.75 19.96
CA ALA A 126 -6.36 -6.65 20.55
C ALA A 126 -6.52 -7.58 21.75
N THR A 127 -7.54 -7.34 22.57
CA THR A 127 -7.94 -8.28 23.63
C THR A 127 -8.94 -9.29 23.05
N GLU A 128 -8.96 -10.53 23.57
CA GLU A 128 -9.86 -11.58 23.04
C GLU A 128 -11.36 -11.24 23.17
N ASP A 129 -11.75 -10.24 23.98
CA ASP A 129 -13.15 -9.92 24.30
C ASP A 129 -13.56 -8.44 24.13
N ARG A 130 -12.63 -7.56 23.77
CA ARG A 130 -12.87 -6.13 23.47
C ARG A 130 -11.99 -5.68 22.33
#